data_AF-A0A1E4XDQ8-F1
#
_entry.id   AF-A0A1E4XDQ8-F1
#
_cell.length_a   1.000
_cell.length_b   1.000
_cell.length_c   1.000
_cell.angle_alpha   90.00
_cell.angle_beta   90.00
_cell.angle_gamma   90.00
#
_symmetry.space_group_name_H-M   'P 1'
#
loop_
_entity.id
_entity.type
_entity.pdbx_description
1 polymer ?
#
loop_
_entity_poly.entity_id
_entity_poly.type
_entity_poly.pdbx_seq_one_letter_code
_entity_poly.pdbx_strand_id
1 'polypeptide(L)'
;MGLHGTPYSEVQALCRYLDGHSPFETKHGVKGAQFKNVLVVVGRGWSKYNFGEMLESASRPTVPANRQEKFERNRNLFYVACSRPQIRLALLFTQEISAPASATLRNWFGVDSITEVQF
;
A
#
# COMPACT_ATOMS: atom_id res chain seq x y z
N MET A 1 22.31 8.56 -33.51
CA MET A 1 22.42 9.78 -32.69
C MET A 1 23.00 9.35 -31.34
N GLY A 2 24.26 9.68 -31.07
CA GLY A 2 24.97 9.19 -29.90
C GLY A 2 24.70 10.03 -28.65
N LEU A 3 24.90 9.43 -27.48
CA LEU A 3 24.76 10.01 -26.12
C LEU A 3 25.50 11.34 -25.87
N HIS A 4 26.26 11.85 -26.84
CA HIS A 4 27.09 13.05 -26.75
C HIS A 4 26.30 14.37 -26.87
N GLY A 5 25.02 14.31 -27.29
CA GLY A 5 24.14 15.48 -27.39
C GLY A 5 23.15 15.64 -26.23
N THR A 6 23.15 14.70 -25.28
CA THR A 6 22.20 14.66 -24.17
C THR A 6 22.74 15.48 -22.99
N PRO A 7 21.98 16.46 -22.46
CA PRO A 7 22.39 17.20 -21.28
C PRO A 7 22.71 16.26 -20.12
N TYR A 8 23.82 16.52 -19.42
CA TYR A 8 24.26 15.68 -18.30
C TYR A 8 23.19 15.51 -17.20
N SER A 9 22.30 16.50 -17.05
CA SER A 9 21.13 16.43 -16.15
C SER A 9 20.16 15.31 -16.52
N GLU A 10 19.99 14.99 -17.79
CA GLU A 10 19.14 13.89 -18.25
C GLU A 10 19.81 12.53 -18.01
N VAL A 11 21.13 12.45 -18.18
CA VAL A 11 21.91 11.25 -17.81
C VAL A 11 21.83 11.00 -16.30
N GLN A 12 21.93 12.06 -15.49
CA GLN A 12 21.74 11.95 -14.04
C GLN A 12 20.30 11.58 -13.66
N ALA A 13 19.29 12.12 -14.34
CA ALA A 13 17.90 11.76 -14.12
C ALA A 13 17.62 10.30 -14.50
N LEU A 14 18.23 9.82 -15.58
CA LEU A 14 18.18 8.43 -16.00
C LEU A 14 18.89 7.50 -15.01
N CYS A 15 20.09 7.86 -14.53
CA CYS A 15 20.77 7.10 -13.47
C CYS A 15 19.91 7.04 -12.20
N ARG A 16 19.33 8.16 -11.74
CA ARG A 16 18.42 8.17 -10.57
C ARG A 16 17.15 7.33 -10.78
N TYR A 17 16.64 7.27 -12.01
CA TYR A 17 15.51 6.43 -12.38
C TYR A 17 15.89 4.93 -12.38
N LEU A 18 17.07 4.60 -12.91
CA LEU A 18 17.61 3.23 -12.95
C LEU A 18 18.09 2.72 -11.59
N ASP A 19 18.54 3.61 -10.70
CA ASP A 19 18.96 3.32 -9.32
C ASP A 19 17.79 3.05 -8.36
N GLY A 20 16.55 2.97 -8.86
CA GLY A 20 15.37 2.58 -8.06
C GLY A 20 14.88 3.67 -7.11
N HIS A 21 15.26 4.93 -7.33
CA HIS A 21 14.74 6.09 -6.59
C HIS A 21 13.47 6.68 -7.22
N SER A 22 12.74 5.92 -8.03
CA SER A 22 11.38 6.33 -8.41
C SER A 22 10.47 6.17 -7.19
N PRO A 23 9.80 7.24 -6.70
CA PRO A 23 8.81 7.14 -5.64
C PRO A 23 7.54 6.39 -6.06
N PHE A 24 7.45 5.96 -7.33
CA PHE A 24 6.31 5.22 -7.88
C PHE A 24 6.80 4.05 -8.74
N GLU A 25 6.53 2.81 -8.31
CA GLU A 25 6.71 1.61 -9.14
C GLU A 25 5.47 0.71 -9.09
N THR A 26 4.97 0.29 -10.25
CA THR A 26 3.88 -0.69 -10.34
C THR A 26 4.41 -2.10 -10.50
N LYS A 27 4.23 -2.90 -9.44
CA LYS A 27 4.10 -4.37 -9.31
C LYS A 27 4.94 -5.38 -10.15
N HIS A 28 5.82 -5.00 -11.09
CA HIS A 28 6.65 -5.96 -11.82
C HIS A 28 8.17 -5.91 -11.55
N GLY A 29 8.67 -4.94 -10.77
CA GLY A 29 10.10 -4.86 -10.37
C GLY A 29 10.44 -5.17 -8.90
N VAL A 30 9.46 -5.20 -7.98
CA VAL A 30 9.70 -5.09 -6.52
C VAL A 30 9.63 -6.41 -5.72
N LYS A 31 10.07 -7.53 -6.28
CA LYS A 31 10.20 -8.77 -5.48
C LYS A 31 11.50 -8.76 -4.67
N GLY A 32 11.53 -7.97 -3.60
CA GLY A 32 12.66 -7.94 -2.64
C GLY A 32 13.06 -6.55 -2.15
N ALA A 33 12.58 -5.49 -2.81
CA ALA A 33 12.85 -4.12 -2.38
C ALA A 33 12.13 -3.80 -1.05
N GLN A 34 12.87 -3.19 -0.12
CA GLN A 34 12.37 -2.59 1.10
C GLN A 34 12.70 -1.09 1.06
N PHE A 35 11.79 -0.27 1.59
CA PHE A 35 11.94 1.19 1.57
C PHE A 35 11.98 1.72 3.00
N LYS A 36 12.75 2.78 3.25
CA LYS A 36 12.82 3.37 4.60
C LYS A 36 11.45 3.84 5.11
N ASN A 37 10.70 4.53 4.24
CA ASN A 37 9.37 5.05 4.53
C ASN A 37 8.42 4.63 3.41
N VAL A 38 7.22 4.16 3.77
CA VAL A 38 6.20 3.75 2.80
C VAL A 38 4.88 4.44 3.14
N LEU A 39 4.27 5.08 2.14
CA LEU A 39 2.89 5.53 2.17
C LEU A 39 2.05 4.62 1.28
N VAL A 40 1.05 3.96 1.85
CA VAL A 40 0.08 3.15 1.11
C VAL A 40 -1.20 3.95 0.98
N VAL A 41 -1.58 4.28 -0.26
CA VAL A 41 -2.84 4.97 -0.55
C VAL A 41 -3.90 3.95 -0.96
N VAL A 42 -4.98 3.89 -0.18
CA VAL A 42 -6.10 2.97 -0.34
C VAL A 42 -7.33 3.72 -0.83
N GLY A 43 -7.55 3.68 -2.15
CA GLY A 43 -8.73 4.25 -2.80
C GLY A 43 -9.67 3.20 -3.40
N ARG A 44 -10.75 3.68 -4.01
CA ARG A 44 -11.61 2.90 -4.91
C ARG A 44 -11.16 3.12 -6.35
N GLY A 45 -11.23 2.09 -7.18
CA GLY A 45 -10.83 2.17 -8.60
C GLY A 45 -10.32 0.86 -9.18
N TRP A 46 -9.97 -0.11 -8.34
CA TRP A 46 -9.60 -1.47 -8.74
C TRP A 46 -10.65 -2.48 -8.27
N SER A 47 -11.45 -3.01 -9.18
CA SER A 47 -12.56 -3.94 -8.87
C SER A 47 -12.12 -5.24 -8.18
N LYS A 48 -10.84 -5.62 -8.31
CA LYS A 48 -10.31 -6.89 -7.80
C LYS A 48 -10.01 -6.90 -6.29
N TYR A 49 -9.85 -5.72 -5.68
CA TYR A 49 -9.45 -5.57 -4.28
C TYR A 49 -10.35 -4.58 -3.53
N ASN A 50 -10.77 -4.96 -2.33
CA ASN A 50 -11.54 -4.13 -1.42
C ASN A 50 -10.99 -4.32 -0.01
N PHE A 51 -10.13 -3.39 0.43
CA PHE A 51 -9.51 -3.44 1.74
C PHE A 51 -10.50 -3.09 2.87
N GLY A 52 -11.52 -2.26 2.61
CA GLY A 52 -12.57 -1.98 3.60
C GLY A 52 -13.33 -3.24 4.00
N GLU A 53 -13.84 -3.99 3.02
CA GLU A 53 -14.53 -5.26 3.27
C GLU A 53 -13.60 -6.30 3.92
N MET A 54 -12.32 -6.33 3.54
CA MET A 54 -11.34 -7.21 4.16
C MET A 54 -11.11 -6.86 5.64
N LEU A 55 -10.97 -5.58 5.98
CA LEU A 55 -10.82 -5.12 7.36
C LEU A 55 -12.08 -5.38 8.19
N GLU A 56 -13.27 -5.20 7.62
CA GLU A 56 -14.54 -5.59 8.27
C GLU A 56 -14.62 -7.10 8.51
N SER A 57 -14.16 -7.90 7.55
CA SER A 57 -14.17 -9.36 7.68
C SER A 57 -13.16 -9.82 8.73
N ALA A 58 -12.04 -9.11 8.86
CA ALA A 58 -11.03 -9.37 9.88
C ALA A 58 -11.48 -9.02 11.31
N SER A 59 -12.53 -8.21 11.47
CA SER A 59 -13.11 -7.93 12.79
C SER A 59 -14.03 -9.06 13.28
N ARG A 60 -14.35 -10.05 12.42
CA ARG A 60 -15.26 -11.16 12.74
C ARG A 60 -14.49 -12.39 13.21
N PRO A 61 -15.09 -13.25 14.06
CA PRO A 61 -14.45 -14.49 14.49
C PRO A 61 -14.15 -15.44 13.31
N THR A 62 -15.02 -15.45 12.30
CA THR A 62 -14.91 -16.31 11.13
C THR A 62 -15.28 -15.56 9.86
N VAL A 63 -14.56 -15.86 8.77
CA VAL A 63 -14.87 -15.39 7.42
C VAL A 63 -15.74 -16.43 6.72
N PRO A 64 -16.89 -16.04 6.11
CA PRO A 64 -17.73 -16.99 5.38
C PRO A 64 -16.97 -17.71 4.27
N ALA A 65 -17.22 -19.02 4.10
CA ALA A 65 -16.50 -19.85 3.14
C ALA A 65 -16.54 -19.31 1.70
N ASN A 66 -17.66 -18.73 1.27
CA ASN A 66 -17.83 -18.12 -0.05
C ASN A 66 -17.05 -16.80 -0.24
N ARG A 67 -16.48 -16.24 0.83
CA ARG A 67 -15.66 -15.01 0.80
C ARG A 67 -14.19 -15.27 1.15
N GLN A 68 -13.83 -16.50 1.50
CA GLN A 68 -12.49 -16.86 1.97
C GLN A 68 -11.40 -16.49 0.96
N GLU A 69 -11.55 -16.88 -0.30
CA GLU A 69 -10.55 -16.62 -1.34
C GLU A 69 -10.35 -15.11 -1.58
N LYS A 70 -11.45 -14.34 -1.62
CA LYS A 70 -11.41 -12.88 -1.76
C LYS A 70 -10.72 -12.25 -0.55
N PHE A 71 -11.05 -12.71 0.66
CA PHE A 71 -10.43 -12.24 1.89
C PHE A 71 -8.92 -12.49 1.89
N GLU A 72 -8.49 -13.73 1.61
CA GLU A 72 -7.08 -14.10 1.59
C GLU A 72 -6.29 -13.32 0.55
N ARG A 73 -6.84 -13.12 -0.65
CA ARG A 73 -6.21 -12.31 -1.69
C ARG A 73 -6.00 -10.86 -1.26
N ASN A 74 -7.00 -10.25 -0.62
CA ASN A 74 -6.89 -8.88 -0.10
C ASN A 74 -5.92 -8.81 1.08
N ARG A 75 -6.02 -9.73 2.03
CA ARG A 75 -5.13 -9.84 3.19
C ARG A 75 -3.67 -9.99 2.76
N ASN A 76 -3.38 -10.89 1.81
CA ASN A 76 -2.02 -11.13 1.35
C ASN A 76 -1.42 -9.87 0.69
N LEU A 77 -2.20 -9.15 -0.12
CA LEU A 77 -1.73 -7.89 -0.70
C LEU A 77 -1.52 -6.80 0.36
N PHE A 78 -2.44 -6.69 1.32
CA PHE A 78 -2.34 -5.74 2.42
C PHE A 78 -1.10 -6.01 3.28
N TYR A 79 -0.87 -7.28 3.64
CA TYR A 79 0.32 -7.73 4.35
C TYR A 79 1.60 -7.38 3.59
N VAL A 80 1.62 -7.64 2.27
CA VAL A 80 2.76 -7.29 1.43
C VAL A 80 3.02 -5.79 1.44
N ALA A 81 1.98 -4.95 1.38
CA ALA A 81 2.14 -3.49 1.43
C ALA A 81 2.66 -3.01 2.81
N CYS A 82 2.13 -3.57 3.90
CA CYS A 82 2.50 -3.20 5.26
C CYS A 82 3.89 -3.72 5.69
N SER A 83 4.45 -4.71 4.99
CA SER A 83 5.77 -5.30 5.28
C SER A 83 6.92 -4.75 4.43
N ARG A 84 6.66 -3.82 3.51
CA ARG A 84 7.71 -3.09 2.77
C ARG A 84 8.49 -2.02 3.56
N PRO A 85 7.92 -1.32 4.56
CA PRO A 85 8.64 -0.27 5.26
C PRO A 85 9.66 -0.86 6.24
N GLN A 86 10.85 -0.27 6.28
CA GLN A 86 11.88 -0.58 7.27
C GLN A 86 11.75 0.24 8.54
N ILE A 87 11.26 1.48 8.42
CA ILE A 87 11.22 2.45 9.54
C ILE A 87 9.80 2.98 9.75
N ARG A 88 9.16 3.55 8.73
CA ARG A 88 7.84 4.21 8.87
C ARG A 88 6.83 3.74 7.84
N LEU A 89 5.62 3.45 8.32
CA LEU A 89 4.45 3.13 7.52
C LEU A 89 3.38 4.18 7.75
N ALA A 90 2.78 4.70 6.67
CA ALA A 90 1.53 5.44 6.71
C ALA A 90 0.51 4.77 5.80
N LEU A 91 -0.72 4.59 6.29
CA LEU A 91 -1.85 4.10 5.52
C LEU A 91 -2.85 5.24 5.34
N LEU A 92 -3.05 5.70 4.11
CA LEU A 92 -4.02 6.73 3.78
C LEU A 92 -5.22 6.08 3.09
N PHE A 93 -6.37 6.10 3.75
CA PHE A 93 -7.63 5.68 3.16
C PHE A 93 -8.35 6.90 2.60
N THR A 94 -8.56 6.93 1.28
CA THR A 94 -9.25 8.04 0.59
C THR A 94 -10.75 7.80 0.49
N GLN A 95 -11.29 6.93 1.34
CA GLN A 95 -12.69 6.53 1.37
C GLN A 95 -13.10 6.35 2.82
N GLU A 96 -14.40 6.53 3.09
CA GLU A 96 -14.94 6.22 4.41
C GLU A 96 -14.69 4.74 4.75
N ILE A 97 -14.19 4.53 5.97
CA ILE A 97 -14.01 3.21 6.56
C ILE A 97 -15.13 3.00 7.56
N SER A 98 -15.80 1.85 7.48
CA SER A 98 -16.84 1.49 8.43
C SER A 98 -16.28 1.28 9.84
N ALA A 99 -17.14 1.42 10.86
CA ALA A 99 -16.73 1.24 12.26
C ALA A 99 -16.03 -0.11 12.54
N PRO A 100 -16.48 -1.27 12.00
CA PRO A 100 -15.78 -2.53 12.20
C PRO A 100 -14.38 -2.56 11.57
N ALA A 101 -14.21 -2.00 10.38
CA ALA A 101 -12.89 -1.90 9.75
C ALA A 101 -11.96 -0.92 10.50
N SER A 102 -12.50 0.19 11.01
CA SER A 102 -11.76 1.10 11.89
C SER A 102 -11.33 0.41 13.18
N ALA A 103 -12.20 -0.41 13.79
CA ALA A 103 -11.85 -1.21 14.97
C ALA A 103 -10.71 -2.19 14.68
N THR A 104 -10.72 -2.86 13.52
CA THR A 104 -9.59 -3.72 13.08
C THR A 104 -8.29 -2.93 12.96
N LEU A 105 -8.31 -1.74 12.34
CA LEU A 105 -7.12 -0.90 12.21
C LEU A 105 -6.60 -0.44 13.58
N ARG A 106 -7.50 -0.01 14.48
CA ARG A 106 -7.15 0.38 15.86
C ARG A 106 -6.50 -0.76 16.62
N ASN A 107 -7.02 -1.98 16.44
CA ASN A 107 -6.46 -3.19 17.04
C ASN A 107 -5.08 -3.56 16.47
N TRP A 108 -4.85 -3.37 15.16
CA TRP A 108 -3.60 -3.75 14.51
C TRP A 108 -2.48 -2.72 14.65
N PHE A 109 -2.80 -1.43 14.57
CA PHE A 109 -1.83 -0.33 14.53
C PHE A 109 -1.78 0.51 15.81
N GLY A 110 -2.68 0.24 16.75
CA GLY A 110 -2.84 1.04 17.97
C GLY A 110 -3.76 2.24 17.77
N VAL A 111 -4.47 2.63 18.83
CA VAL A 111 -5.43 3.75 18.79
C VAL A 111 -4.75 5.09 18.54
N ASP A 112 -3.52 5.26 19.06
CA ASP A 112 -2.75 6.51 18.97
C ASP A 112 -2.15 6.74 17.57
N SER A 113 -2.10 5.70 16.75
CA SER A 113 -1.54 5.74 15.39
C SER A 113 -2.57 6.11 14.32
N ILE A 114 -3.82 6.38 14.70
CA ILE A 114 -4.91 6.67 13.77
C ILE A 114 -5.34 8.12 13.90
N THR A 115 -5.25 8.84 12.79
CA THR A 115 -5.75 10.21 12.65
C THR A 115 -6.89 10.23 11.65
N GLU A 116 -8.05 10.73 12.09
CA GLU A 116 -9.16 11.01 11.20
C GLU A 116 -8.88 12.33 10.45
N VAL A 117 -9.00 12.29 9.14
CA VAL A 117 -8.78 13.44 8.27
C VAL A 117 -10.14 13.93 7.80
N GLN A 118 -10.46 15.19 8.09
CA GLN A 118 -11.63 15.86 7.51
C GLN A 118 -11.25 16.37 6.12
N PHE A 119 -12.05 16.03 5.12
CA PHE A 119 -11.94 16.53 3.74
C PHE A 119 -13.09 17.48 3.44
#